data_AF-A0A7Y5GWP5-F1
#
_entry.id   AF-A0A7Y5GWP5-F1
#
_cell.length_a   1.000
_cell.length_b   1.000
_cell.length_c   1.000
_cell.angle_alpha   90.00
_cell.angle_beta   90.00
_cell.angle_gamma   90.00
#
_symmetry.space_group_name_H-M   'P 1'
#
loop_
_entity.id
_entity.type
_entity.pdbx_description
1 polymer ?
#
loop_
_entity_poly.entity_id
_entity_poly.type
_entity_poly.pdbx_seq_one_letter_code
_entity_poly.pdbx_strand_id
1 'polypeptide(L)'
;MRHNVVSRRLVKLSTAAMVMAFAATASAVPMHLDYRGWLVDSMGNPVDHSVNVKVGLFNANSGGSAIWWEDLGSQNVNDGYLLITLGDDEAGALRDALASGTNHWLEFTLDNQVMAPRQKIHAVAYAQVAGNAGWLGGVDASGYATKTWLDSYSADPANLPKDGLDEVSNGTLSNEFAGVQATSEDTPINIPDNTPGGVNADLTTAEALGAEMRSIIVSFKITVNIVSKIKVTLVPSGPTGVGPIELMNQTLTPAQSATYQYTPGSLPALAALINSDPSGTWTLNVADTDLTGGTSNAILDEFKIVYNVIRSNGLNATGKLDLTGDYDITGDVDVTGDAALPQDVNAMSVDAVQYLKNGAPLEADYWLRTGNDISYTGGNIGIGTNSPSEALDVNGDLRIDGALISQHQLRYSDADFDQDGGLNYHIFTFEKKRADTILYIQWHENFRCINGDCSRELRIDGQSCSEPRSMYFGHHNTQGNNEHRPTTAGYFCSKVAGQPIAAGNHEFRVVHVGGADNWVGWNTATFIHIEEVYGEFK
;
A
#
# COMPACT_ATOMS: atom_id res chain seq x y z
N MET A 1 -33.74 65.47 -33.68
CA MET A 1 -34.20 64.07 -33.75
C MET A 1 -33.69 63.35 -32.50
N ARG A 2 -34.52 63.30 -31.44
CA ARG A 2 -35.08 62.10 -30.80
C ARG A 2 -34.09 60.95 -30.58
N HIS A 3 -33.91 60.32 -29.42
CA HIS A 3 -34.24 60.56 -28.00
C HIS A 3 -33.35 59.53 -27.22
N ASN A 4 -32.50 59.98 -26.32
CA ASN A 4 -32.51 59.74 -24.86
C ASN A 4 -32.48 58.28 -24.36
N VAL A 5 -31.35 57.94 -23.75
CA VAL A 5 -31.14 56.86 -22.78
C VAL A 5 -31.67 57.31 -21.41
N VAL A 6 -32.65 56.61 -20.82
CA VAL A 6 -32.97 56.64 -19.36
C VAL A 6 -33.51 55.28 -18.89
N SER A 7 -33.02 54.90 -17.71
CA SER A 7 -33.29 53.79 -16.78
C SER A 7 -34.75 53.41 -16.41
N ARG A 8 -34.99 52.14 -15.99
CA ARG A 8 -35.41 51.69 -14.63
C ARG A 8 -36.16 50.33 -14.59
N ARG A 9 -35.61 49.40 -13.77
CA ARG A 9 -36.23 48.50 -12.75
C ARG A 9 -37.40 47.51 -13.07
N LEU A 10 -37.28 46.32 -12.43
CA LEU A 10 -38.30 45.32 -12.01
C LEU A 10 -38.79 44.38 -13.14
N VAL A 11 -38.91 43.06 -13.04
CA VAL A 11 -39.26 42.11 -11.97
C VAL A 11 -38.62 40.73 -12.29
N LYS A 12 -38.05 40.03 -11.29
CA LYS A 12 -37.79 38.59 -11.36
C LYS A 12 -39.14 37.87 -11.21
N LEU A 13 -39.64 37.28 -12.30
CA LEU A 13 -40.73 36.30 -12.23
C LEU A 13 -40.15 34.91 -12.46
N SER A 14 -40.27 34.11 -11.41
CA SER A 14 -40.09 32.66 -11.31
C SER A 14 -40.56 31.90 -12.56
N THR A 15 -39.65 31.18 -13.21
CA THR A 15 -40.00 30.05 -14.09
C THR A 15 -39.83 28.77 -13.28
N ALA A 16 -40.87 28.44 -12.52
CA ALA A 16 -41.13 27.05 -12.17
C ALA A 16 -41.36 26.31 -13.49
N ALA A 17 -40.51 25.35 -13.80
CA ALA A 17 -40.74 24.42 -14.90
C ALA A 17 -41.95 23.55 -14.52
N MET A 18 -43.14 24.07 -14.83
CA MET A 18 -44.39 23.33 -14.82
C MET A 18 -44.26 22.25 -15.88
N VAL A 19 -43.93 21.02 -15.45
CA VAL A 19 -44.12 19.83 -16.26
C VAL A 19 -45.63 19.69 -16.44
N MET A 20 -46.15 20.32 -17.50
CA MET A 20 -47.47 20.02 -18.03
C MET A 20 -47.41 18.58 -18.53
N ALA A 21 -47.89 17.65 -17.71
CA ALA A 21 -48.32 16.36 -18.20
C ALA A 21 -49.42 16.62 -19.23
N PHE A 22 -49.08 16.49 -20.51
CA PHE A 22 -50.07 16.30 -21.55
C PHE A 22 -50.79 14.98 -21.23
N ALA A 23 -51.87 15.05 -20.46
CA ALA A 23 -52.91 14.04 -20.52
C ALA A 23 -53.54 14.18 -21.91
N ALA A 24 -52.92 13.53 -22.90
CA ALA A 24 -53.61 13.26 -24.14
C ALA A 24 -54.83 12.43 -23.75
N THR A 25 -56.02 13.01 -23.86
CA THR A 25 -57.24 12.20 -23.93
C THR A 25 -57.08 11.38 -25.19
N ALA A 26 -56.56 10.16 -25.06
CA ALA A 26 -56.56 9.19 -26.13
C ALA A 26 -58.03 8.92 -26.46
N SER A 27 -58.51 9.53 -27.55
CA SER A 27 -59.78 9.14 -28.13
C SER A 27 -59.63 7.67 -28.49
N ALA A 28 -60.51 6.81 -27.96
CA ALA A 28 -60.54 5.41 -28.35
C ALA A 28 -60.61 5.35 -29.88
N VAL A 29 -59.73 4.56 -30.51
CA VAL A 29 -59.80 4.32 -31.95
C VAL A 29 -61.14 3.58 -32.18
N PRO A 30 -62.10 4.16 -32.94
CA PRO A 30 -63.31 3.43 -33.28
C PRO A 30 -62.93 2.18 -34.06
N MET A 31 -63.31 1.02 -33.55
CA MET A 31 -62.88 -0.28 -34.09
C MET A 31 -64.03 -0.94 -34.84
N HIS A 32 -64.17 -0.57 -36.10
CA HIS A 32 -65.07 -1.21 -37.04
C HIS A 32 -64.28 -2.17 -37.95
N LEU A 33 -64.83 -3.37 -38.19
CA LEU A 33 -64.26 -4.34 -39.10
C LEU A 33 -65.18 -4.54 -40.31
N ASP A 34 -64.73 -4.10 -41.47
CA ASP A 34 -65.47 -4.36 -42.71
C ASP A 34 -65.25 -5.82 -43.17
N TYR A 35 -66.36 -6.47 -43.54
CA TYR A 35 -66.36 -7.81 -44.07
C TYR A 35 -67.11 -7.86 -45.41
N ARG A 36 -66.51 -8.55 -46.39
CA ARG A 36 -67.10 -8.77 -47.71
C ARG A 36 -67.25 -10.27 -47.97
N GLY A 37 -68.45 -10.68 -48.35
CA GLY A 37 -68.78 -12.05 -48.75
C GLY A 37 -69.38 -12.12 -50.16
N TRP A 38 -69.33 -13.32 -50.75
CA TRP A 38 -70.06 -13.67 -51.97
C TRP A 38 -71.04 -14.81 -51.64
N LEU A 39 -72.33 -14.55 -51.81
CA LEU A 39 -73.41 -15.46 -51.48
C LEU A 39 -74.04 -16.03 -52.75
N VAL A 40 -74.21 -17.35 -52.75
CA VAL A 40 -74.91 -18.08 -53.81
C VAL A 40 -76.01 -18.94 -53.21
N ASP A 41 -77.06 -19.17 -53.99
CA ASP A 41 -78.10 -20.13 -53.65
C ASP A 41 -77.62 -21.59 -53.80
N SER A 42 -78.48 -22.56 -53.47
CA SER A 42 -78.18 -23.99 -53.60
C SER A 42 -77.87 -24.47 -55.02
N MET A 43 -78.19 -23.68 -56.05
CA MET A 43 -77.92 -23.94 -57.46
C MET A 43 -76.66 -23.21 -57.95
N GLY A 44 -76.03 -22.40 -57.10
CA GLY A 44 -74.82 -21.63 -57.41
C GLY A 44 -75.11 -20.25 -58.04
N ASN A 45 -76.36 -19.80 -58.10
CA ASN A 45 -76.68 -18.47 -58.61
C ASN A 45 -76.42 -17.40 -57.54
N PRO A 46 -75.94 -16.20 -57.91
CA PRO A 46 -75.74 -15.12 -56.96
C PRO A 46 -77.06 -14.71 -56.28
N VAL A 47 -77.00 -14.48 -54.97
CA VAL A 47 -78.14 -13.97 -54.19
C VAL A 47 -78.32 -12.47 -54.44
N ASP A 48 -79.52 -12.03 -54.83
CA ASP A 48 -79.84 -10.62 -55.16
C ASP A 48 -81.07 -10.09 -54.40
N HIS A 49 -81.11 -10.35 -53.08
CA HIS A 49 -82.15 -9.87 -52.17
C HIS A 49 -81.59 -9.66 -50.75
N SER A 50 -82.39 -9.09 -49.84
CA SER A 50 -81.97 -8.89 -48.45
C SER A 50 -81.98 -10.19 -47.65
N VAL A 51 -80.94 -10.42 -46.85
CA VAL A 51 -80.73 -11.61 -46.01
C VAL A 51 -80.52 -11.16 -44.56
N ASN A 52 -81.11 -11.83 -43.57
CA ASN A 52 -80.80 -11.53 -42.17
C ASN A 52 -79.44 -12.12 -41.78
N VAL A 53 -78.55 -11.29 -41.24
CA VAL A 53 -77.17 -11.65 -40.93
C VAL A 53 -76.89 -11.57 -39.43
N LYS A 54 -76.42 -12.67 -38.86
CA LYS A 54 -75.79 -12.68 -37.53
C LYS A 54 -74.36 -13.18 -37.66
N VAL A 55 -73.45 -12.57 -36.89
CA VAL A 55 -72.02 -12.89 -36.92
C VAL A 55 -71.55 -13.20 -35.51
N GLY A 56 -70.79 -14.29 -35.35
CA GLY A 56 -70.20 -14.68 -34.08
C GLY A 56 -68.70 -14.90 -34.18
N LEU A 57 -67.98 -14.54 -33.12
CA LEU A 57 -66.56 -14.83 -32.96
C LEU A 57 -66.39 -15.99 -31.97
N PHE A 58 -65.60 -16.99 -32.36
CA PHE A 58 -65.38 -18.21 -31.60
C PHE A 58 -63.88 -18.50 -31.41
N ASN A 59 -63.55 -19.21 -30.33
CA ASN A 59 -62.20 -19.64 -30.02
C ASN A 59 -61.79 -20.98 -30.68
N ALA A 60 -62.69 -21.60 -31.46
CA ALA A 60 -62.47 -22.89 -32.11
C ALA A 60 -63.15 -22.97 -33.49
N ASN A 61 -62.58 -23.79 -34.38
CA ASN A 61 -63.07 -24.02 -35.76
C ASN A 61 -64.43 -24.73 -35.82
N SER A 62 -64.74 -25.58 -34.83
CA SER A 62 -66.04 -26.23 -34.64
C SER A 62 -66.28 -26.45 -33.14
N GLY A 63 -67.54 -26.42 -32.68
CA GLY A 63 -67.84 -26.38 -31.24
C GLY A 63 -67.38 -25.09 -30.57
N GLY A 64 -67.10 -25.13 -29.25
CA GLY A 64 -66.65 -23.96 -28.49
C GLY A 64 -67.75 -22.94 -28.18
N SER A 65 -67.45 -21.98 -27.30
CA SER A 65 -68.36 -20.89 -26.93
C SER A 65 -68.11 -19.66 -27.79
N ALA A 66 -69.17 -18.92 -28.12
CA ALA A 66 -69.04 -17.59 -28.69
C ALA A 66 -68.38 -16.67 -27.65
N ILE A 67 -67.30 -16.01 -28.04
CA ILE A 67 -66.63 -14.98 -27.23
C ILE A 67 -67.18 -13.58 -27.51
N TRP A 68 -67.85 -13.43 -28.65
CA TRP A 68 -68.60 -12.24 -29.04
C TRP A 68 -69.63 -12.61 -30.12
N TRP A 69 -70.74 -11.88 -30.19
CA TRP A 69 -71.76 -12.01 -31.25
C TRP A 69 -72.40 -10.66 -31.56
N GLU A 70 -72.86 -10.50 -32.80
CA GLU A 70 -73.59 -9.34 -33.28
C GLU A 70 -74.72 -9.80 -34.22
N ASP A 71 -75.90 -9.21 -34.04
CA ASP A 71 -77.05 -9.40 -34.92
C ASP A 71 -77.24 -8.12 -35.74
N LEU A 72 -76.89 -8.20 -37.02
CA LEU A 72 -76.96 -7.06 -37.95
C LEU A 72 -78.36 -6.92 -38.57
N GLY A 73 -79.28 -7.86 -38.30
CA GLY A 73 -80.59 -7.88 -38.95
C GLY A 73 -80.51 -8.02 -40.47
N SER A 74 -81.49 -7.45 -41.17
CA SER A 74 -81.64 -7.57 -42.63
C SER A 74 -80.61 -6.73 -43.38
N GLN A 75 -79.73 -7.38 -44.13
CA GLN A 75 -78.68 -6.77 -44.94
C GLN A 75 -78.93 -7.00 -46.43
N ASN A 76 -78.69 -5.98 -47.26
CA ASN A 76 -78.90 -6.09 -48.69
C ASN A 76 -77.74 -6.83 -49.37
N VAL A 77 -78.07 -7.84 -50.16
CA VAL A 77 -77.12 -8.54 -51.03
C VAL A 77 -77.44 -8.16 -52.47
N ASN A 78 -76.43 -7.68 -53.20
CA ASN A 78 -76.60 -7.27 -54.60
C ASN A 78 -75.67 -8.12 -55.48
N ASP A 79 -76.22 -8.86 -56.42
CA ASP A 79 -75.49 -9.76 -57.33
C ASP A 79 -74.46 -10.63 -56.57
N GLY A 80 -74.90 -11.26 -55.49
CA GLY A 80 -74.08 -12.10 -54.61
C GLY A 80 -73.18 -11.35 -53.61
N TYR A 81 -72.92 -10.05 -53.78
CA TYR A 81 -72.05 -9.31 -52.86
C TYR A 81 -72.78 -8.90 -51.57
N LEU A 82 -72.27 -9.39 -50.45
CA LEU A 82 -72.59 -8.92 -49.10
C LEU A 82 -71.44 -8.03 -48.61
N LEU A 83 -71.75 -6.81 -48.17
CA LEU A 83 -70.83 -5.89 -47.51
C LEU A 83 -71.44 -5.47 -46.18
N ILE A 84 -70.74 -5.75 -45.08
CA ILE A 84 -71.18 -5.45 -43.72
C ILE A 84 -70.01 -4.89 -42.92
N THR A 85 -70.34 -4.17 -41.85
CA THR A 85 -69.38 -3.63 -40.89
C THR A 85 -69.70 -4.21 -39.52
N LEU A 86 -68.69 -4.72 -38.82
CA LEU A 86 -68.80 -5.36 -37.50
C LEU A 86 -68.26 -4.45 -36.40
N GLY A 87 -68.84 -4.56 -35.20
CA GLY A 87 -68.38 -3.84 -34.01
C GLY A 87 -68.90 -2.41 -33.94
N ASP A 88 -70.15 -2.19 -34.35
CA ASP A 88 -70.82 -0.89 -34.19
C ASP A 88 -71.34 -0.67 -32.75
N ASP A 89 -70.98 -1.56 -31.80
CA ASP A 89 -71.28 -1.40 -30.39
C ASP A 89 -70.25 -0.50 -29.68
N GLU A 90 -70.70 0.69 -29.25
CA GLU A 90 -69.87 1.71 -28.59
C GLU A 90 -69.10 1.23 -27.33
N ALA A 91 -69.36 0.02 -26.83
CA ALA A 91 -68.71 -0.57 -25.67
C ALA A 91 -67.35 -1.23 -25.94
N GLY A 92 -66.92 -1.37 -27.21
CA GLY A 92 -65.61 -1.93 -27.55
C GLY A 92 -65.46 -3.44 -27.26
N ALA A 93 -66.58 -4.17 -27.17
CA ALA A 93 -66.58 -5.60 -26.84
C ALA A 93 -65.88 -6.45 -27.91
N LEU A 94 -66.00 -6.07 -29.20
CA LEU A 94 -65.27 -6.74 -30.28
C LEU A 94 -63.74 -6.62 -30.10
N ARG A 95 -63.23 -5.46 -29.68
CA ARG A 95 -61.80 -5.27 -29.39
C ARG A 95 -61.33 -6.21 -28.31
N ASP A 96 -62.04 -6.26 -27.19
CA ASP A 96 -61.65 -7.07 -26.04
C ASP A 96 -61.71 -8.56 -26.39
N ALA A 97 -62.70 -8.98 -27.20
CA ALA A 97 -62.78 -10.34 -27.73
C ALA A 97 -61.60 -10.68 -28.66
N LEU A 98 -61.20 -9.76 -29.56
CA LEU A 98 -60.01 -9.92 -30.41
C LEU A 98 -58.70 -9.93 -29.61
N ALA A 99 -58.62 -9.19 -28.51
CA ALA A 99 -57.47 -9.21 -27.59
C ALA A 99 -57.41 -10.50 -26.75
N SER A 100 -58.54 -11.21 -26.61
CA SER A 100 -58.62 -12.46 -25.85
C SER A 100 -58.17 -13.66 -26.69
N GLY A 101 -56.97 -14.20 -26.40
CA GLY A 101 -56.46 -15.42 -27.03
C GLY A 101 -55.82 -15.24 -28.41
N THR A 102 -55.36 -16.34 -29.00
CA THR A 102 -54.52 -16.35 -30.22
C THR A 102 -55.20 -16.98 -31.44
N ASN A 103 -56.43 -17.50 -31.31
CA ASN A 103 -57.18 -18.14 -32.39
C ASN A 103 -58.64 -17.68 -32.40
N HIS A 104 -59.03 -16.95 -33.45
CA HIS A 104 -60.37 -16.42 -33.62
C HIS A 104 -61.01 -16.91 -34.92
N TRP A 105 -62.28 -17.31 -34.85
CA TRP A 105 -63.04 -17.88 -35.96
C TRP A 105 -64.39 -17.18 -36.12
N LEU A 106 -64.69 -16.69 -37.32
CA LEU A 106 -65.96 -16.09 -37.69
C LEU A 106 -66.97 -17.15 -38.12
N GLU A 107 -68.16 -17.09 -37.55
CA GLU A 107 -69.33 -17.86 -37.95
C GLU A 107 -70.42 -16.91 -38.43
N PHE A 108 -71.04 -17.25 -39.56
CA PHE A 108 -72.18 -16.50 -40.10
C PHE A 108 -73.44 -17.33 -39.95
N THR A 109 -74.52 -16.69 -39.51
CA THR A 109 -75.88 -17.24 -39.59
C THR A 109 -76.68 -16.36 -40.54
N LEU A 110 -77.11 -16.93 -41.66
CA LEU A 110 -77.87 -16.25 -42.71
C LEU A 110 -79.29 -16.82 -42.74
N ASP A 111 -80.31 -16.00 -42.53
CA ASP A 111 -81.73 -16.41 -42.45
C ASP A 111 -81.95 -17.67 -41.59
N ASN A 112 -81.29 -17.70 -40.41
CA ASN A 112 -81.27 -18.80 -39.44
C ASN A 112 -80.53 -20.08 -39.87
N GLN A 113 -79.81 -20.06 -40.99
CA GLN A 113 -78.90 -21.13 -41.40
C GLN A 113 -77.46 -20.79 -41.00
N VAL A 114 -76.83 -21.67 -40.21
CA VAL A 114 -75.40 -21.54 -39.86
C VAL A 114 -74.55 -21.94 -41.06
N MET A 115 -73.63 -21.06 -41.42
CA MET A 115 -72.70 -21.24 -42.53
C MET A 115 -71.42 -21.92 -42.03
N ALA A 116 -71.08 -23.06 -42.64
CA ALA A 116 -69.87 -23.83 -42.33
C ALA A 116 -68.97 -23.98 -43.58
N PRO A 117 -67.64 -24.06 -43.42
CA PRO A 117 -66.88 -23.99 -42.17
C PRO A 117 -66.73 -22.54 -41.67
N ARG A 118 -66.40 -22.38 -40.37
CA ARG A 118 -66.01 -21.08 -39.82
C ARG A 118 -64.75 -20.56 -40.49
N GLN A 119 -64.62 -19.24 -40.57
CA GLN A 119 -63.47 -18.59 -41.21
C GLN A 119 -62.49 -18.09 -40.16
N LYS A 120 -61.21 -18.50 -40.24
CA LYS A 120 -60.17 -18.04 -39.30
C LYS A 120 -59.80 -16.59 -39.59
N ILE A 121 -59.75 -15.76 -38.54
CA ILE A 121 -59.15 -14.42 -38.64
C ILE A 121 -57.64 -14.54 -38.46
N HIS A 122 -56.89 -13.90 -39.36
CA HIS A 122 -55.44 -13.80 -39.30
C HIS A 122 -55.01 -12.34 -39.11
N ALA A 123 -53.93 -12.13 -38.36
CA ALA A 123 -53.28 -10.83 -38.32
C ALA A 123 -52.66 -10.51 -39.69
N VAL A 124 -52.82 -9.27 -40.15
CA VAL A 124 -52.08 -8.77 -41.33
C VAL A 124 -50.59 -8.63 -40.98
N ALA A 125 -49.71 -8.84 -41.95
CA ALA A 125 -48.25 -8.95 -41.72
C ALA A 125 -47.66 -7.77 -40.93
N TYR A 126 -48.08 -6.53 -41.22
CA TYR A 126 -47.57 -5.36 -40.51
C TYR A 126 -48.13 -5.22 -39.08
N ALA A 127 -49.34 -5.70 -38.81
CA ALA A 127 -49.93 -5.65 -37.47
C ALA A 127 -49.20 -6.56 -36.47
N GLN A 128 -48.50 -7.60 -36.93
CA GLN A 128 -47.65 -8.43 -36.08
C GLN A 128 -46.49 -7.63 -35.46
N VAL A 129 -46.03 -6.57 -36.14
CA VAL A 129 -44.97 -5.67 -35.64
C VAL A 129 -45.49 -4.79 -34.48
N ALA A 130 -46.79 -4.48 -34.44
CA ALA A 130 -47.39 -3.71 -33.35
C ALA A 130 -47.38 -4.47 -32.00
N GLY A 131 -47.24 -5.80 -32.00
CA GLY A 131 -46.98 -6.59 -30.79
C GLY A 131 -45.69 -6.21 -30.07
N ASN A 132 -44.73 -5.56 -30.76
CA ASN A 132 -43.52 -5.02 -30.15
C ASN A 132 -43.76 -3.74 -29.33
N ALA A 133 -44.98 -3.19 -29.28
CA ALA A 133 -45.26 -2.00 -28.46
C ALA A 133 -45.08 -2.23 -26.95
N GLY A 134 -45.03 -3.49 -26.49
CA GLY A 134 -44.67 -3.85 -25.11
C GLY A 134 -43.16 -3.89 -24.82
N TRP A 135 -42.32 -3.61 -25.82
CA TRP A 135 -40.87 -3.74 -25.75
C TRP A 135 -40.20 -2.38 -25.96
N LEU A 136 -39.44 -1.91 -24.98
CA LEU A 136 -38.55 -0.75 -25.15
C LEU A 136 -37.14 -1.29 -25.39
N GLY A 137 -36.55 -1.02 -26.55
CA GLY A 137 -35.17 -1.45 -26.84
C GLY A 137 -34.92 -2.98 -26.77
N GLY A 138 -35.94 -3.81 -26.94
CA GLY A 138 -35.83 -5.27 -26.87
C GLY A 138 -35.94 -5.88 -25.47
N VAL A 139 -36.31 -5.08 -24.46
CA VAL A 139 -36.61 -5.55 -23.10
C VAL A 139 -38.11 -5.36 -22.82
N ASP A 140 -38.74 -6.38 -22.24
CA ASP A 140 -40.12 -6.33 -21.79
C ASP A 140 -40.30 -5.19 -20.76
N ALA A 141 -41.42 -4.48 -20.81
CA ALA A 141 -41.73 -3.42 -19.86
C ALA A 141 -41.61 -3.86 -18.38
N SER A 142 -41.86 -5.14 -18.07
CA SER A 142 -41.68 -5.69 -16.71
C SER A 142 -40.23 -5.82 -16.26
N GLY A 143 -39.27 -5.70 -17.18
CA GLY A 143 -37.83 -5.72 -16.89
C GLY A 143 -37.26 -4.38 -16.42
N TYR A 144 -38.07 -3.31 -16.42
CA TYR A 144 -37.66 -1.98 -15.98
C TYR A 144 -38.07 -1.71 -14.53
N ALA A 145 -37.17 -1.07 -13.78
CA ALA A 145 -37.46 -0.59 -12.44
C ALA A 145 -38.58 0.45 -12.47
N THR A 146 -39.62 0.24 -11.65
CA THR A 146 -40.69 1.23 -11.49
C THR A 146 -40.20 2.38 -10.63
N LYS A 147 -40.76 3.58 -10.82
CA LYS A 147 -40.46 4.73 -9.96
C LYS A 147 -40.69 4.43 -8.48
N THR A 148 -41.77 3.71 -8.16
CA THR A 148 -42.10 3.29 -6.79
C THR A 148 -41.04 2.35 -6.20
N TRP A 149 -40.48 1.44 -7.01
CA TRP A 149 -39.38 0.58 -6.60
C TRP A 149 -38.11 1.41 -6.31
N LEU A 150 -37.79 2.38 -7.17
CA LEU A 150 -36.63 3.27 -6.98
C LEU A 150 -36.74 4.13 -5.70
N ASP A 151 -37.94 4.65 -5.43
CA ASP A 151 -38.21 5.47 -4.25
C ASP A 151 -38.13 4.65 -2.95
N SER A 152 -38.38 3.33 -3.00
CA SER A 152 -38.21 2.43 -1.84
C SER A 152 -36.74 2.10 -1.52
N TYR A 153 -35.86 2.20 -2.51
CA TYR A 153 -34.44 1.87 -2.41
C TYR A 153 -33.58 3.03 -1.87
N SER A 154 -34.04 4.28 -1.99
CA SER A 154 -33.29 5.48 -1.53
C SER A 154 -33.43 5.79 -0.03
N ALA A 155 -34.20 4.99 0.72
CA ALA A 155 -34.51 5.24 2.13
C ALA A 155 -33.55 4.52 3.10
N ASP A 156 -32.81 3.51 2.63
CA ASP A 156 -31.88 2.72 3.44
C ASP A 156 -30.63 2.38 2.61
N PRO A 157 -29.45 2.96 2.94
CA PRO A 157 -28.20 2.72 2.24
C PRO A 157 -27.78 1.25 2.17
N ALA A 158 -28.24 0.42 3.12
CA ALA A 158 -27.93 -1.02 3.15
C ALA A 158 -28.60 -1.81 2.01
N ASN A 159 -29.60 -1.22 1.36
CA ASN A 159 -30.28 -1.88 0.26
C ASN A 159 -29.63 -1.59 -1.10
N LEU A 160 -28.78 -0.56 -1.24
CA LEU A 160 -28.17 -0.21 -2.53
C LEU A 160 -27.50 -1.42 -3.21
N PRO A 161 -27.56 -1.55 -4.56
CA PRO A 161 -26.89 -2.65 -5.23
C PRO A 161 -25.40 -2.52 -4.95
N LYS A 162 -24.76 -3.63 -4.54
CA LYS A 162 -23.31 -3.68 -4.37
C LYS A 162 -22.67 -3.19 -5.66
N ASP A 163 -22.00 -2.05 -5.59
CA ASP A 163 -21.42 -1.36 -6.74
C ASP A 163 -20.06 -1.98 -7.17
N GLY A 164 -19.73 -3.14 -6.61
CA GLY A 164 -18.48 -3.85 -6.82
C GLY A 164 -17.33 -3.33 -5.95
N LEU A 165 -17.47 -2.18 -5.27
CA LEU A 165 -16.44 -1.69 -4.34
C LEU A 165 -16.39 -2.53 -3.06
N ASP A 166 -17.54 -3.09 -2.65
CA ASP A 166 -17.68 -3.99 -1.50
C ASP A 166 -16.95 -5.33 -1.68
N GLU A 167 -16.72 -5.76 -2.93
CA GLU A 167 -16.10 -7.04 -3.26
C GLU A 167 -14.57 -6.95 -3.35
N VAL A 168 -14.04 -5.76 -3.66
CA VAL A 168 -12.58 -5.51 -3.69
C VAL A 168 -12.02 -5.33 -2.28
N SER A 169 -12.86 -5.00 -1.30
CA SER A 169 -12.40 -4.53 0.01
C SER A 169 -12.32 -5.57 1.11
N ASN A 170 -12.90 -6.78 1.00
CA ASN A 170 -13.03 -7.71 2.14
C ASN A 170 -13.53 -7.01 3.45
N GLY A 171 -14.29 -5.91 3.32
CA GLY A 171 -14.71 -5.09 4.45
C GLY A 171 -13.62 -4.21 5.11
N THR A 172 -12.38 -4.13 4.60
CA THR A 172 -11.32 -3.23 5.11
C THR A 172 -11.27 -1.87 4.42
N LEU A 173 -11.66 -1.80 3.15
CA LEU A 173 -11.95 -0.54 2.44
C LEU A 173 -13.47 -0.35 2.40
N SER A 174 -14.05 0.08 3.52
CA SER A 174 -15.34 0.73 3.43
C SER A 174 -15.09 2.21 3.11
N ASN A 175 -15.82 2.74 2.14
CA ASN A 175 -16.10 4.17 2.16
C ASN A 175 -16.93 4.35 3.44
N GLU A 176 -16.28 4.54 4.60
CA GLU A 176 -16.96 4.81 5.87
C GLU A 176 -17.63 6.19 5.75
N PHE A 177 -18.66 6.33 4.91
CA PHE A 177 -19.73 7.27 5.15
C PHE A 177 -20.49 6.76 6.38
N ALA A 178 -19.83 6.82 7.54
CA ALA A 178 -20.49 6.62 8.80
C ALA A 178 -21.45 7.81 8.95
N GLY A 179 -22.73 7.57 8.70
CA GLY A 179 -23.79 8.51 9.02
C GLY A 179 -23.84 8.68 10.54
N VAL A 180 -23.07 9.64 11.05
CA VAL A 180 -23.05 9.94 12.47
C VAL A 180 -24.23 10.84 12.77
N GLN A 181 -25.01 10.43 13.75
CA GLN A 181 -26.11 11.19 14.29
C GLN A 181 -25.80 11.51 15.75
N ALA A 182 -26.02 12.77 16.12
CA ALA A 182 -25.96 13.21 17.51
C ALA A 182 -27.26 13.98 17.83
N THR A 183 -27.83 13.72 19.01
CA THR A 183 -29.04 14.38 19.54
C THR A 183 -28.73 15.00 20.90
N SER A 184 -29.21 16.22 21.15
CA SER A 184 -28.91 17.00 22.35
C SER A 184 -29.62 16.41 23.57
N GLU A 185 -28.88 16.25 24.67
CA GLU A 185 -29.45 15.82 25.95
C GLU A 185 -30.11 16.97 26.73
N ASP A 186 -29.87 18.23 26.33
CA ASP A 186 -30.45 19.42 26.97
C ASP A 186 -31.94 19.63 26.60
N THR A 187 -32.41 18.99 25.53
CA THR A 187 -33.81 19.08 25.08
C THR A 187 -34.69 18.02 25.76
N PRO A 188 -35.95 18.34 26.11
CA PRO A 188 -36.68 19.57 25.80
C PRO A 188 -36.34 20.74 26.73
N ILE A 189 -36.20 21.94 26.18
CA ILE A 189 -35.90 23.18 26.92
C ILE A 189 -36.95 24.26 26.65
N ASN A 190 -37.42 24.92 27.71
CA ASN A 190 -38.32 26.06 27.60
C ASN A 190 -37.56 27.28 27.06
N ILE A 191 -38.11 27.92 26.03
CA ILE A 191 -37.61 29.17 25.48
C ILE A 191 -38.34 30.32 26.19
N PRO A 192 -37.64 31.12 27.02
CA PRO A 192 -38.26 32.21 27.74
C PRO A 192 -38.79 33.28 26.81
N ASP A 193 -39.95 33.80 27.15
CA ASP A 193 -40.62 34.87 26.45
C ASP A 193 -39.78 36.15 26.38
N ASN A 194 -39.88 36.88 25.26
CA ASN A 194 -39.27 38.19 25.05
C ASN A 194 -37.81 38.28 25.53
N THR A 195 -37.03 37.21 25.34
CA THR A 195 -35.64 37.11 25.82
C THR A 195 -34.70 37.06 24.63
N PRO A 196 -34.15 38.21 24.18
CA PRO A 196 -33.31 38.28 22.99
C PRO A 196 -32.05 37.43 23.03
N GLY A 197 -31.59 37.05 24.24
CA GLY A 197 -30.45 36.15 24.44
C GLY A 197 -30.78 34.66 24.25
N GLY A 198 -32.07 34.30 24.30
CA GLY A 198 -32.54 32.94 24.12
C GLY A 198 -32.04 31.93 25.15
N VAL A 199 -32.14 30.66 24.77
CA VAL A 199 -31.58 29.49 25.46
C VAL A 199 -30.65 28.74 24.54
N ASN A 200 -29.73 27.98 25.13
CA ASN A 200 -28.78 27.13 24.42
C ASN A 200 -29.12 25.66 24.68
N ALA A 201 -29.06 24.86 23.63
CA ALA A 201 -29.00 23.40 23.72
C ALA A 201 -27.69 22.93 23.09
N ASP A 202 -26.87 22.26 23.89
CA ASP A 202 -25.57 21.76 23.46
C ASP A 202 -25.67 20.31 22.97
N LEU A 203 -24.85 20.01 21.99
CA LEU A 203 -24.74 18.71 21.36
C LEU A 203 -23.26 18.38 21.16
N THR A 204 -22.78 17.31 21.77
CA THR A 204 -21.40 16.85 21.57
C THR A 204 -21.36 15.74 20.53
N THR A 205 -20.50 15.93 19.54
CA THR A 205 -20.14 14.91 18.55
C THR A 205 -18.85 14.22 18.98
N ALA A 206 -18.82 12.88 18.90
CA ALA A 206 -17.68 12.08 19.35
C ALA A 206 -16.39 12.38 18.58
N GLU A 207 -15.24 12.16 19.23
CA GLU A 207 -13.89 12.42 18.71
C GLU A 207 -13.68 11.78 17.34
N ALA A 208 -13.64 12.62 16.31
CA ALA A 208 -13.38 12.26 14.93
C ALA A 208 -12.04 12.86 14.51
N LEU A 209 -11.00 12.64 15.31
CA LEU A 209 -9.64 13.12 15.05
C LEU A 209 -9.22 12.68 13.63
N GLY A 210 -9.08 13.65 12.72
CA GLY A 210 -8.69 13.43 11.33
C GLY A 210 -9.84 13.09 10.35
N ALA A 211 -11.10 13.33 10.72
CA ALA A 211 -12.24 13.12 9.83
C ALA A 211 -12.73 14.44 9.20
N GLU A 212 -12.97 14.45 7.89
CA GLU A 212 -13.53 15.61 7.19
C GLU A 212 -15.04 15.43 6.96
N MET A 213 -15.86 16.37 7.45
CA MET A 213 -17.31 16.37 7.24
C MET A 213 -17.64 16.57 5.75
N ARG A 214 -18.45 15.69 5.14
CA ARG A 214 -18.85 15.79 3.72
C ARG A 214 -20.32 16.16 3.51
N SER A 215 -21.14 15.99 4.54
CA SER A 215 -22.53 16.41 4.53
C SER A 215 -22.96 16.79 5.94
N ILE A 216 -23.94 17.68 6.04
CA ILE A 216 -24.58 18.04 7.31
C ILE A 216 -26.08 18.22 7.10
N ILE A 217 -26.84 17.73 8.06
CA ILE A 217 -28.27 17.96 8.23
C ILE A 217 -28.47 18.43 9.66
N VAL A 218 -28.96 19.66 9.81
CA VAL A 218 -29.28 20.24 11.12
C VAL A 218 -30.79 20.20 11.27
N SER A 219 -31.27 19.51 12.30
CA SER A 219 -32.70 19.33 12.58
C SER A 219 -33.04 19.82 13.98
N PHE A 220 -34.17 20.50 14.13
CA PHE A 220 -34.70 20.84 15.44
C PHE A 220 -36.23 20.87 15.40
N LYS A 221 -36.85 20.64 16.55
CA LYS A 221 -38.31 20.66 16.70
C LYS A 221 -38.71 21.72 17.70
N ILE A 222 -39.64 22.59 17.31
CA ILE A 222 -40.15 23.66 18.18
C ILE A 222 -41.67 23.54 18.28
N THR A 223 -42.18 23.66 19.50
CA THR A 223 -43.60 23.78 19.80
C THR A 223 -43.90 25.17 20.35
N VAL A 224 -44.78 25.91 19.68
CA VAL A 224 -45.26 27.22 20.15
C VAL A 224 -46.73 27.16 20.56
N ASN A 225 -47.04 27.78 21.70
CA ASN A 225 -48.40 27.83 22.23
C ASN A 225 -49.14 29.11 21.84
N ILE A 226 -48.43 30.17 21.46
CA ILE A 226 -48.99 31.41 20.90
C ILE A 226 -48.13 31.92 19.75
N VAL A 227 -48.48 33.08 19.20
CA VAL A 227 -47.68 33.70 18.13
C VAL A 227 -46.34 34.16 18.73
N SER A 228 -45.21 33.70 18.19
CA SER A 228 -43.87 34.02 18.68
C SER A 228 -42.91 34.26 17.52
N LYS A 229 -42.01 35.24 17.64
CA LYS A 229 -40.97 35.47 16.62
C LYS A 229 -39.68 34.77 17.01
N ILE A 230 -39.53 33.53 16.55
CA ILE A 230 -38.41 32.69 16.93
C ILE A 230 -37.22 32.90 15.99
N LYS A 231 -36.07 33.19 16.60
CA LYS A 231 -34.75 33.17 15.96
C LYS A 231 -33.96 31.96 16.44
N VAL A 232 -33.43 31.18 15.51
CA VAL A 232 -32.59 30.01 15.76
C VAL A 232 -31.23 30.22 15.11
N THR A 233 -30.16 30.09 15.89
CA THR A 233 -28.78 30.25 15.44
C THR A 233 -27.97 29.04 15.85
N LEU A 234 -27.29 28.40 14.88
CA LEU A 234 -26.33 27.35 15.14
C LEU A 234 -24.95 27.96 15.39
N VAL A 235 -24.30 27.55 16.46
CA VAL A 235 -22.89 27.82 16.74
C VAL A 235 -22.14 26.49 16.58
N PRO A 236 -21.35 26.34 15.51
CA PRO A 236 -20.60 25.12 15.26
C PRO A 236 -19.56 24.84 16.35
N SER A 237 -19.31 23.55 16.66
CA SER A 237 -18.00 23.17 17.19
C SER A 237 -16.96 23.43 16.08
N GLY A 238 -15.78 23.95 16.45
CA GLY A 238 -14.89 24.66 15.51
C GLY A 238 -14.64 23.97 14.16
N PRO A 239 -14.56 24.76 13.08
CA PRO A 239 -13.29 25.29 12.59
C PRO A 239 -13.07 26.74 13.03
N THR A 240 -11.82 27.13 13.34
CA THR A 240 -11.46 28.50 13.77
C THR A 240 -11.75 29.52 12.67
N GLY A 241 -13.01 29.94 12.50
CA GLY A 241 -13.40 30.92 11.48
C GLY A 241 -14.86 30.92 11.04
N VAL A 242 -15.66 29.88 11.32
CA VAL A 242 -17.09 29.89 10.96
C VAL A 242 -17.89 30.52 12.11
N GLY A 243 -18.45 31.70 11.85
CA GLY A 243 -19.32 32.38 12.80
C GLY A 243 -20.70 31.72 12.95
N PRO A 244 -21.53 32.20 13.87
CA PRO A 244 -22.88 31.67 14.07
C PRO A 244 -23.73 31.72 12.79
N ILE A 245 -24.44 30.64 12.49
CA ILE A 245 -25.27 30.47 11.30
C ILE A 245 -26.75 30.60 11.69
N GLU A 246 -27.43 31.63 11.18
CA GLU A 246 -28.88 31.79 11.38
C GLU A 246 -29.64 30.73 10.57
N LEU A 247 -30.30 29.80 11.25
CA LEU A 247 -31.11 28.75 10.63
C LEU A 247 -32.53 29.24 10.35
N MET A 248 -33.09 30.03 11.25
CA MET A 248 -34.48 30.45 11.22
C MET A 248 -34.66 31.80 11.91
N ASN A 249 -35.53 32.64 11.36
CA ASN A 249 -35.94 33.92 11.96
C ASN A 249 -37.33 34.28 11.42
N GLN A 250 -38.37 33.75 12.06
CA GLN A 250 -39.73 33.87 11.57
C GLN A 250 -40.76 33.87 12.69
N THR A 251 -41.94 34.40 12.40
CA THR A 251 -43.10 34.38 13.28
C THR A 251 -43.83 33.04 13.13
N LEU A 252 -43.93 32.28 14.22
CA LEU A 252 -44.70 31.05 14.33
C LEU A 252 -46.06 31.33 14.93
N THR A 253 -47.07 30.51 14.62
CA THR A 253 -48.45 30.67 15.11
C THR A 253 -48.85 29.54 16.06
N PRO A 254 -49.79 29.78 17.00
CA PRO A 254 -50.21 28.80 18.01
C PRO A 254 -50.59 27.44 17.40
N ALA A 255 -50.29 26.35 18.12
CA ALA A 255 -50.63 24.96 17.78
C ALA A 255 -49.78 24.29 16.67
N GLN A 256 -48.66 24.89 16.28
CA GLN A 256 -47.73 24.30 15.32
C GLN A 256 -46.51 23.72 16.05
N SER A 257 -46.56 22.42 16.36
CA SER A 257 -45.35 21.64 16.63
C SER A 257 -44.73 21.28 15.28
N ALA A 258 -43.55 21.82 14.97
CA ALA A 258 -42.93 21.68 13.67
C ALA A 258 -41.46 21.28 13.79
N THR A 259 -41.06 20.32 12.96
CA THR A 259 -39.66 19.93 12.75
C THR A 259 -39.10 20.71 11.57
N TYR A 260 -37.98 21.38 11.80
CA TYR A 260 -37.23 22.12 10.80
C TYR A 260 -35.95 21.35 10.48
N GLN A 261 -35.63 21.23 9.19
CA GLN A 261 -34.43 20.55 8.72
C GLN A 261 -33.71 21.40 7.68
N TYR A 262 -32.41 21.57 7.87
CA TYR A 262 -31.56 22.37 7.00
C TYR A 262 -30.38 21.55 6.50
N THR A 263 -30.13 21.64 5.20
CA THR A 263 -28.97 21.05 4.52
C THR A 263 -28.25 22.18 3.77
N PRO A 264 -27.01 21.99 3.30
CA PRO A 264 -26.35 22.96 2.42
C PRO A 264 -27.17 23.32 1.16
N GLY A 265 -28.07 22.43 0.72
CA GLY A 265 -28.99 22.71 -0.41
C GLY A 265 -30.14 23.64 -0.05
N SER A 266 -30.71 23.55 1.16
CA SER A 266 -31.80 24.43 1.61
C SER A 266 -31.31 25.70 2.31
N LEU A 267 -30.13 25.66 2.93
CA LEU A 267 -29.46 26.79 3.57
C LEU A 267 -27.96 26.80 3.20
N PRO A 268 -27.56 27.55 2.16
CA PRO A 268 -26.18 27.55 1.64
C PRO A 268 -25.08 27.91 2.65
N ALA A 269 -25.42 28.64 3.73
CA ALA A 269 -24.47 28.99 4.77
C ALA A 269 -23.87 27.76 5.48
N LEU A 270 -24.60 26.64 5.51
CA LEU A 270 -24.11 25.37 6.06
C LEU A 270 -22.96 24.75 5.23
N ALA A 271 -22.78 25.17 3.97
CA ALA A 271 -21.67 24.69 3.14
C ALA A 271 -20.29 25.09 3.70
N ALA A 272 -20.22 26.13 4.55
CA ALA A 272 -18.98 26.55 5.21
C ALA A 272 -18.45 25.53 6.24
N LEU A 273 -19.28 24.56 6.64
CA LEU A 273 -18.94 23.47 7.56
C LEU A 273 -18.46 22.21 6.84
N ILE A 274 -18.52 22.20 5.51
CA ILE A 274 -18.05 21.06 4.73
C ILE A 274 -16.52 21.10 4.68
N ASN A 275 -15.90 19.93 4.80
CA ASN A 275 -14.46 19.68 4.92
C ASN A 275 -13.85 20.16 6.24
N SER A 276 -14.65 20.42 7.27
CA SER A 276 -14.15 20.69 8.61
C SER A 276 -14.25 19.46 9.51
N ASP A 277 -13.50 19.49 10.61
CA ASP A 277 -13.63 18.54 11.72
C ASP A 277 -15.01 18.75 12.38
N PRO A 278 -15.87 17.73 12.46
CA PRO A 278 -17.19 17.83 13.09
C PRO A 278 -17.13 17.73 14.63
N SER A 279 -15.98 17.40 15.22
CA SER A 279 -15.87 17.05 16.64
C SER A 279 -15.99 18.24 17.59
N GLY A 280 -16.50 17.98 18.80
CA GLY A 280 -16.68 18.98 19.85
C GLY A 280 -18.14 19.36 20.08
N THR A 281 -18.35 20.48 20.77
CA THR A 281 -19.69 20.91 21.21
C THR A 281 -20.31 21.91 20.22
N TRP A 282 -21.44 21.52 19.66
CA TRP A 282 -22.32 22.34 18.83
C TRP A 282 -23.41 22.94 19.70
N THR A 283 -23.65 24.23 19.60
CA THR A 283 -24.69 24.91 20.38
C THR A 283 -25.80 25.42 19.47
N LEU A 284 -27.05 25.04 19.75
CA LEU A 284 -28.21 25.67 19.14
C LEU A 284 -28.75 26.76 20.07
N ASN A 285 -28.63 28.02 19.67
CA ASN A 285 -29.25 29.14 20.37
C ASN A 285 -30.65 29.41 19.79
N VAL A 286 -31.67 29.42 20.66
CA VAL A 286 -33.06 29.69 20.28
C VAL A 286 -33.61 30.82 21.13
N ALA A 287 -34.02 31.92 20.49
CA ALA A 287 -34.55 33.11 21.15
C ALA A 287 -35.94 33.45 20.64
N ASP A 288 -36.85 33.80 21.57
CA ASP A 288 -38.03 34.58 21.21
C ASP A 288 -37.64 36.05 21.14
N THR A 289 -37.79 36.61 19.95
CA THR A 289 -37.43 37.99 19.60
C THR A 289 -38.64 38.87 19.37
N ASP A 290 -39.84 38.35 19.60
CA ASP A 290 -40.98 39.24 19.79
C ASP A 290 -40.71 40.06 21.06
N LEU A 291 -41.12 41.33 21.05
CA LEU A 291 -41.03 42.24 22.19
C LEU A 291 -42.39 42.83 22.53
N THR A 292 -43.44 42.38 21.84
CA THR A 292 -44.80 42.93 21.91
C THR A 292 -45.72 42.04 22.76
N GLY A 293 -45.37 41.91 24.04
CA GLY A 293 -46.30 41.71 25.17
C GLY A 293 -47.33 40.58 25.07
N GLY A 294 -46.96 39.40 25.55
CA GLY A 294 -47.85 38.31 25.96
C GLY A 294 -47.01 37.14 26.46
N THR A 295 -47.41 36.44 27.53
CA THR A 295 -46.63 35.31 28.09
C THR A 295 -46.59 34.14 27.10
N SER A 296 -45.63 34.14 26.18
CA SER A 296 -45.40 33.01 25.28
C SER A 296 -44.52 31.97 25.93
N ASN A 297 -44.90 30.69 25.83
CA ASN A 297 -44.00 29.58 26.16
C ASN A 297 -43.79 28.79 24.88
N ALA A 298 -42.61 28.94 24.28
CA ALA A 298 -42.12 28.06 23.23
C ALA A 298 -41.23 26.99 23.87
N ILE A 299 -41.23 25.79 23.29
CA ILE A 299 -40.39 24.68 23.75
C ILE A 299 -39.54 24.24 22.56
N LEU A 300 -38.23 24.16 22.76
CA LEU A 300 -37.35 23.42 21.87
C LEU A 300 -37.43 21.95 22.30
N ASP A 301 -38.16 21.15 21.53
CA ASP A 301 -38.45 19.75 21.84
C ASP A 301 -37.27 18.82 21.51
N GLU A 302 -36.51 19.15 20.47
CA GLU A 302 -35.40 18.32 19.97
C GLU A 302 -34.37 19.18 19.23
N PHE A 303 -33.09 18.84 19.37
CA PHE A 303 -32.00 19.30 18.51
C PHE A 303 -31.12 18.11 18.09
N LYS A 304 -30.91 17.96 16.78
CA LYS A 304 -30.18 16.85 16.16
C LYS A 304 -29.30 17.31 15.01
N ILE A 305 -28.09 16.78 14.93
CA ILE A 305 -27.21 16.91 13.76
C ILE A 305 -26.94 15.52 13.20
N VAL A 306 -27.08 15.37 11.89
CA VAL A 306 -26.66 14.19 11.13
C VAL A 306 -25.61 14.61 10.13
N TYR A 307 -24.48 13.90 10.08
CA TYR A 307 -23.41 14.20 9.15
C TYR A 307 -22.71 12.93 8.67
N ASN A 308 -22.08 13.01 7.51
CA ASN A 308 -21.18 11.97 7.03
C ASN A 308 -19.75 12.51 7.09
N VAL A 309 -18.80 11.65 7.43
CA VAL A 309 -17.37 11.95 7.36
C VAL A 309 -16.69 11.06 6.33
N ILE A 310 -15.53 11.48 5.86
CA ILE A 310 -14.53 10.55 5.30
C ILE A 310 -13.38 10.52 6.30
N ARG A 311 -13.03 9.33 6.77
CA ARG A 311 -11.80 9.11 7.54
C ARG A 311 -10.66 8.86 6.55
N SER A 312 -9.57 9.62 6.66
CA SER A 312 -8.33 9.30 5.96
C SER A 312 -7.62 8.16 6.71
N ASN A 313 -8.15 6.94 6.63
CA ASN A 313 -7.52 5.80 7.29
C ASN A 313 -6.53 5.12 6.34
N GLY A 314 -5.30 4.94 6.79
CA GLY A 314 -4.31 4.12 6.11
C GLY A 314 -4.82 2.68 5.88
N LEU A 315 -4.18 1.97 4.94
CA LEU A 315 -4.51 0.58 4.64
C LEU A 315 -4.16 -0.33 5.82
N ASN A 316 -5.16 -0.90 6.49
CA ASN A 316 -4.97 -1.88 7.56
C ASN A 316 -5.30 -3.29 7.04
N ALA A 317 -4.27 -4.04 6.63
CA ALA A 317 -4.40 -5.42 6.16
C ALA A 317 -4.13 -6.41 7.30
N THR A 318 -5.15 -7.15 7.74
CA THR A 318 -5.03 -8.23 8.74
C THR A 318 -4.65 -9.55 8.07
N GLY A 319 -3.45 -9.62 7.48
CA GLY A 319 -2.96 -10.82 6.80
C GLY A 319 -1.86 -10.54 5.79
N LYS A 320 -1.75 -11.38 4.76
CA LYS A 320 -0.81 -11.19 3.66
C LYS A 320 -1.29 -10.05 2.77
N LEU A 321 -0.47 -9.01 2.61
CA LEU A 321 -0.67 -7.95 1.63
C LEU A 321 0.16 -8.30 0.38
N ASP A 322 -0.51 -8.74 -0.69
CA ASP A 322 0.12 -9.00 -1.99
C ASP A 322 0.01 -7.76 -2.88
N LEU A 323 1.12 -7.03 -3.03
CA LEU A 323 1.24 -5.92 -3.98
C LEU A 323 1.92 -6.42 -5.26
N THR A 324 1.26 -6.29 -6.40
CA THR A 324 1.83 -6.64 -7.71
C THR A 324 2.26 -5.38 -8.45
N GLY A 325 3.55 -5.27 -8.79
CA GLY A 325 4.13 -4.13 -9.50
C GLY A 325 4.99 -3.24 -8.61
N ASP A 326 5.29 -2.03 -9.10
CA ASP A 326 6.06 -1.03 -8.35
C ASP A 326 5.16 -0.28 -7.37
N TYR A 327 5.66 -0.06 -6.14
CA TYR A 327 4.92 0.64 -5.10
C TYR A 327 5.81 1.66 -4.40
N ASP A 328 5.37 2.92 -4.39
CA ASP A 328 6.07 4.02 -3.73
C ASP A 328 5.45 4.27 -2.34
N ILE A 329 6.27 4.17 -1.30
CA ILE A 329 5.92 4.57 0.07
C ILE A 329 6.67 5.86 0.39
N THR A 330 5.94 6.96 0.55
CA THR A 330 6.52 8.29 0.81
C THR A 330 6.75 8.59 2.29
N GLY A 331 6.37 7.66 3.17
CA GLY A 331 6.55 7.73 4.61
C GLY A 331 7.39 6.57 5.14
N ASP A 332 7.34 6.37 6.46
CA ASP A 332 8.08 5.30 7.11
C ASP A 332 7.43 3.93 6.87
N VAL A 333 8.28 2.91 6.71
CA VAL A 333 7.86 1.50 6.64
C VAL A 333 8.29 0.82 7.94
N ASP A 334 7.36 0.70 8.88
CA ASP A 334 7.59 -0.06 10.11
C ASP A 334 7.33 -1.55 9.88
N VAL A 335 8.39 -2.36 9.99
CA VAL A 335 8.29 -3.83 9.93
C VAL A 335 8.60 -4.40 11.31
N THR A 336 7.60 -4.96 11.98
CA THR A 336 7.73 -5.55 13.33
C THR A 336 8.16 -7.03 13.33
N GLY A 337 8.36 -7.61 12.14
CA GLY A 337 8.85 -8.97 11.92
C GLY A 337 9.94 -9.04 10.84
N ASP A 338 10.01 -10.14 10.11
CA ASP A 338 11.02 -10.33 9.08
C ASP A 338 10.61 -9.69 7.74
N ALA A 339 11.51 -8.90 7.16
CA ALA A 339 11.41 -8.44 5.77
C ALA A 339 12.28 -9.32 4.86
N ALA A 340 11.66 -10.20 4.07
CA ALA A 340 12.36 -11.02 3.08
C ALA A 340 12.47 -10.26 1.73
N LEU A 341 13.64 -9.70 1.45
CA LEU A 341 13.91 -8.96 0.22
C LEU A 341 14.75 -9.83 -0.74
N PRO A 342 14.25 -10.20 -1.94
CA PRO A 342 14.82 -11.28 -2.73
C PRO A 342 16.11 -10.98 -3.50
N GLN A 343 16.53 -9.71 -3.62
CA GLN A 343 17.73 -9.34 -4.38
C GLN A 343 18.54 -8.22 -3.71
N ASP A 344 18.24 -6.96 -4.01
CA ASP A 344 19.06 -5.82 -3.60
C ASP A 344 18.26 -4.80 -2.77
N VAL A 345 18.86 -4.32 -1.68
CA VAL A 345 18.37 -3.17 -0.91
C VAL A 345 19.20 -1.95 -1.30
N ASN A 346 18.69 -1.13 -2.23
CA ASN A 346 19.31 0.15 -2.57
C ASN A 346 18.84 1.23 -1.60
N ALA A 347 19.47 1.28 -0.42
CA ALA A 347 19.18 2.30 0.59
C ALA A 347 20.32 3.31 0.68
N MET A 348 19.96 4.60 0.79
CA MET A 348 20.94 5.68 1.03
C MET A 348 21.59 5.58 2.41
N SER A 349 20.85 5.06 3.40
CA SER A 349 21.32 4.80 4.76
C SER A 349 20.53 3.63 5.33
N VAL A 350 21.23 2.68 5.94
CA VAL A 350 20.63 1.61 6.74
C VAL A 350 21.21 1.75 8.15
N ASP A 351 20.38 2.19 9.08
CA ASP A 351 20.73 2.26 10.50
C ASP A 351 20.21 1.00 11.18
N ALA A 352 21.06 -0.01 11.27
CA ALA A 352 20.73 -1.30 11.87
C ALA A 352 21.69 -1.61 13.01
N VAL A 353 21.15 -2.10 14.13
CA VAL A 353 21.95 -2.53 15.29
C VAL A 353 22.91 -3.67 14.90
N GLN A 354 22.49 -4.56 14.00
CA GLN A 354 23.31 -5.65 13.44
C GLN A 354 22.86 -6.00 12.02
N TYR A 355 23.81 -6.37 11.16
CA TYR A 355 23.54 -7.08 9.92
C TYR A 355 23.67 -8.58 10.18
N LEU A 356 22.71 -9.39 9.74
CA LEU A 356 22.76 -10.85 9.86
C LEU A 356 22.77 -11.47 8.45
N LYS A 357 23.60 -12.49 8.23
CA LYS A 357 23.54 -13.37 7.05
C LYS A 357 23.18 -14.77 7.51
N ASN A 358 22.04 -15.28 7.05
CA ASN A 358 21.50 -16.60 7.46
C ASN A 358 21.37 -16.76 8.99
N GLY A 359 20.93 -15.71 9.69
CA GLY A 359 20.71 -15.74 11.14
C GLY A 359 21.98 -15.65 12.01
N ALA A 360 23.16 -15.50 11.39
CA ALA A 360 24.40 -15.21 12.10
C ALA A 360 24.84 -13.76 11.82
N PRO A 361 25.50 -13.08 12.77
CA PRO A 361 26.12 -11.78 12.51
C PRO A 361 26.97 -11.81 11.25
N LEU A 362 26.76 -10.83 10.37
CA LEU A 362 27.71 -10.49 9.32
C LEU A 362 28.95 -9.99 10.07
N GLU A 363 29.93 -10.87 10.27
CA GLU A 363 31.16 -10.51 10.96
C GLU A 363 31.81 -9.34 10.22
N ALA A 364 32.12 -8.29 10.99
CA ALA A 364 32.70 -7.06 10.50
C ALA A 364 33.96 -7.36 9.67
N ASP A 365 34.20 -6.58 8.62
CA ASP A 365 35.44 -6.64 7.86
C ASP A 365 36.63 -6.53 8.82
N TYR A 366 37.30 -7.66 9.07
CA TYR A 366 38.47 -7.72 9.95
C TYR A 366 39.59 -6.77 9.48
N TRP A 367 39.59 -6.45 8.18
CA TRP A 367 40.59 -5.64 7.53
C TRP A 367 40.09 -4.22 7.25
N LEU A 368 40.83 -3.22 7.72
CA LEU A 368 40.59 -1.82 7.41
C LEU A 368 41.13 -1.51 6.01
N ARG A 369 40.25 -1.11 5.10
CA ARG A 369 40.64 -0.58 3.78
C ARG A 369 40.70 0.94 3.79
N THR A 370 41.87 1.51 3.50
CA THR A 370 42.07 2.95 3.31
C THR A 370 42.58 3.19 1.89
N GLY A 371 41.71 3.69 1.00
CA GLY A 371 42.02 3.81 -0.43
C GLY A 371 42.24 2.43 -1.09
N ASN A 372 43.46 2.19 -1.58
CA ASN A 372 43.86 0.91 -2.16
C ASN A 372 44.57 -0.02 -1.15
N ASP A 373 44.86 0.48 0.04
CA ASP A 373 45.60 -0.27 1.06
C ASP A 373 44.63 -1.00 1.99
N ILE A 374 45.03 -2.20 2.40
CA ILE A 374 44.30 -3.05 3.34
C ILE A 374 45.22 -3.29 4.55
N SER A 375 44.70 -3.11 5.76
CA SER A 375 45.47 -3.15 7.01
C SER A 375 44.70 -3.86 8.13
N TYR A 376 45.44 -4.44 9.08
CA TYR A 376 44.92 -5.03 10.31
C TYR A 376 45.65 -4.37 11.49
N THR A 377 44.92 -3.82 12.45
CA THR A 377 45.49 -2.92 13.48
C THR A 377 45.30 -3.40 14.92
N GLY A 378 44.61 -4.52 15.15
CA GLY A 378 44.37 -5.03 16.50
C GLY A 378 44.54 -6.54 16.60
N GLY A 379 45.31 -7.03 17.56
CA GLY A 379 45.56 -8.47 17.74
C GLY A 379 46.61 -9.04 16.78
N ASN A 380 46.64 -10.37 16.69
CA ASN A 380 47.61 -11.15 15.92
C ASN A 380 46.90 -11.93 14.81
N ILE A 381 47.53 -12.10 13.64
CA ILE A 381 47.00 -12.87 12.51
C ILE A 381 47.54 -14.31 12.59
N GLY A 382 46.66 -15.28 12.78
CA GLY A 382 47.00 -16.71 12.76
C GLY A 382 46.60 -17.37 11.44
N ILE A 383 47.54 -18.06 10.78
CA ILE A 383 47.29 -18.92 9.62
C ILE A 383 47.60 -20.36 10.04
N GLY A 384 46.58 -21.22 10.15
CA GLY A 384 46.73 -22.60 10.63
C GLY A 384 46.89 -22.74 12.15
N THR A 385 46.66 -21.65 12.91
CA THR A 385 46.66 -21.62 14.38
C THR A 385 45.53 -20.74 14.91
N ASN A 386 44.91 -21.15 16.02
CA ASN A 386 43.88 -20.37 16.72
C ASN A 386 44.43 -19.58 17.92
N SER A 387 45.75 -19.65 18.15
CA SER A 387 46.41 -18.98 19.27
C SER A 387 47.74 -18.39 18.81
N PRO A 388 47.71 -17.39 17.91
CA PRO A 388 48.92 -16.82 17.33
C PRO A 388 49.75 -16.10 18.39
N SER A 389 51.03 -16.47 18.54
CA SER A 389 51.94 -15.87 19.54
C SER A 389 52.66 -14.61 19.05
N GLU A 390 52.64 -14.37 17.73
CA GLU A 390 53.27 -13.23 17.06
C GLU A 390 52.26 -12.48 16.18
N ALA A 391 52.61 -11.25 15.76
CA ALA A 391 51.72 -10.41 14.94
C ALA A 391 51.24 -11.11 13.65
N LEU A 392 52.10 -11.93 13.05
CA LEU A 392 51.76 -12.89 12.00
C LEU A 392 52.36 -14.25 12.39
N ASP A 393 51.51 -15.23 12.65
CA ASP A 393 51.91 -16.58 13.03
C ASP A 393 51.35 -17.59 12.01
N VAL A 394 52.25 -18.28 11.31
CA VAL A 394 51.92 -19.23 10.24
C VAL A 394 52.36 -20.62 10.67
N ASN A 395 51.41 -21.47 11.00
CA ASN A 395 51.63 -22.90 11.20
C ASN A 395 51.58 -23.63 9.86
N GLY A 396 52.62 -23.41 9.03
CA GLY A 396 52.72 -23.92 7.66
C GLY A 396 53.81 -23.19 6.86
N ASP A 397 53.75 -23.32 5.53
CA ASP A 397 54.72 -22.68 4.63
C ASP A 397 54.33 -21.22 4.33
N LEU A 398 55.32 -20.32 4.39
CA LEU A 398 55.19 -18.95 3.90
C LEU A 398 55.95 -18.80 2.57
N ARG A 399 55.24 -18.51 1.49
CA ARG A 399 55.85 -18.21 0.18
C ARG A 399 55.92 -16.70 -0.05
N ILE A 400 57.13 -16.20 -0.31
CA ILE A 400 57.39 -14.81 -0.70
C ILE A 400 58.13 -14.84 -2.03
N ASP A 401 57.48 -14.39 -3.12
CA ASP A 401 58.12 -14.32 -4.44
C ASP A 401 59.12 -13.14 -4.54
N GLY A 402 59.11 -12.22 -3.57
CA GLY A 402 60.04 -11.10 -3.41
C GLY A 402 61.03 -11.27 -2.25
N ALA A 403 61.65 -10.18 -1.80
CA ALA A 403 62.58 -10.18 -0.67
C ALA A 403 61.85 -10.00 0.67
N LEU A 404 62.18 -10.84 1.66
CA LEU A 404 61.84 -10.58 3.06
C LEU A 404 62.84 -9.57 3.64
N ILE A 405 62.38 -8.38 3.99
CA ILE A 405 63.21 -7.33 4.59
C ILE A 405 63.04 -7.40 6.11
N SER A 406 64.03 -7.98 6.81
CA SER A 406 64.10 -7.95 8.28
C SER A 406 65.02 -6.83 8.74
N GLN A 407 64.57 -5.98 9.67
CA GLN A 407 65.37 -4.88 10.24
C GLN A 407 66.06 -5.25 11.56
N HIS A 408 66.49 -6.50 11.74
CA HIS A 408 67.37 -6.85 12.87
C HIS A 408 68.80 -6.37 12.59
N GLN A 409 69.11 -5.11 12.91
CA GLN A 409 70.49 -4.67 13.02
C GLN A 409 71.06 -5.12 14.37
N LEU A 410 71.92 -6.14 14.36
CA LEU A 410 72.82 -6.41 15.48
C LEU A 410 73.70 -5.17 15.69
N ARG A 411 73.58 -4.52 16.85
CA ARG A 411 74.43 -3.39 17.21
C ARG A 411 75.83 -3.91 17.54
N TYR A 412 76.79 -3.63 16.68
CA TYR A 412 78.20 -3.86 16.94
C TYR A 412 78.70 -2.85 17.98
N SER A 413 79.33 -3.32 19.06
CA SER A 413 80.02 -2.46 20.03
C SER A 413 81.44 -2.97 20.25
N ASP A 414 82.28 -3.00 19.21
CA ASP A 414 83.71 -3.25 19.42
C ASP A 414 84.40 -1.95 19.82
N ALA A 415 84.94 -1.94 21.03
CA ALA A 415 85.72 -0.87 21.63
C ALA A 415 87.11 -1.40 22.00
N ASP A 416 87.92 -1.81 21.01
CA ASP A 416 89.40 -1.72 21.10
C ASP A 416 90.06 -2.05 19.75
N PHE A 417 90.33 -1.03 18.93
CA PHE A 417 91.22 -1.17 17.77
C PHE A 417 92.65 -0.85 18.24
N ASP A 418 93.58 -1.81 18.22
CA ASP A 418 95.00 -1.52 18.48
C ASP A 418 95.78 -1.30 17.16
N GLN A 419 96.99 -0.72 17.28
CA GLN A 419 97.77 -0.01 16.26
C GLN A 419 98.18 -0.82 15.01
N ASP A 420 97.89 -2.12 14.96
CA ASP A 420 98.12 -2.98 13.79
C ASP A 420 96.83 -3.47 13.11
N GLY A 421 95.64 -3.04 13.56
CA GLY A 421 94.36 -3.25 12.84
C GLY A 421 93.74 -4.65 12.97
N GLY A 422 94.09 -5.43 13.99
CA GLY A 422 93.44 -6.71 14.33
C GLY A 422 92.72 -6.67 15.68
N LEU A 423 91.56 -7.32 15.78
CA LEU A 423 90.80 -7.47 17.02
C LEU A 423 91.25 -8.73 17.78
N ASN A 424 91.40 -8.60 19.10
CA ASN A 424 91.75 -9.73 19.98
C ASN A 424 90.55 -10.66 20.24
N TYR A 425 89.35 -10.08 20.31
CA TYR A 425 88.07 -10.77 20.50
C TYR A 425 86.94 -9.95 19.87
N HIS A 426 85.81 -10.61 19.60
CA HIS A 426 84.53 -9.96 19.32
C HIS A 426 83.58 -10.27 20.47
N ILE A 427 82.89 -9.24 20.98
CA ILE A 427 81.79 -9.42 21.94
C ILE A 427 80.57 -8.66 21.42
N PHE A 428 79.44 -9.35 21.34
CA PHE A 428 78.16 -8.69 21.10
C PHE A 428 77.06 -9.38 21.88
N THR A 429 75.93 -8.70 21.98
CA THR A 429 74.74 -9.24 22.65
C THR A 429 73.66 -9.51 21.62
N PHE A 430 72.90 -10.58 21.85
CA PHE A 430 71.71 -10.90 21.08
C PHE A 430 70.60 -11.34 22.03
N GLU A 431 69.36 -11.13 21.64
CA GLU A 431 68.21 -11.62 22.38
C GLU A 431 67.70 -12.89 21.71
N LYS A 432 67.65 -13.98 22.47
CA LYS A 432 66.98 -15.20 22.09
C LYS A 432 65.53 -15.14 22.56
N LYS A 433 64.57 -15.13 21.63
CA LYS A 433 63.13 -15.04 21.92
C LYS A 433 62.60 -16.30 22.55
N ARG A 434 63.12 -17.48 22.16
CA ARG A 434 62.52 -18.75 22.56
C ARG A 434 63.53 -19.76 23.10
N ALA A 435 63.16 -20.42 24.19
CA ALA A 435 64.00 -21.44 24.83
C ALA A 435 63.92 -22.82 24.13
N ASP A 436 62.92 -23.04 23.28
CA ASP A 436 62.69 -24.31 22.56
C ASP A 436 63.30 -24.33 21.15
N THR A 437 63.96 -23.26 20.72
CA THR A 437 64.63 -23.15 19.42
C THR A 437 66.14 -23.38 19.56
N ILE A 438 66.80 -23.81 18.49
CA ILE A 438 68.27 -23.89 18.41
C ILE A 438 68.84 -22.63 17.78
N LEU A 439 70.12 -22.33 18.01
CA LEU A 439 70.80 -21.23 17.31
C LEU A 439 71.58 -21.76 16.10
N TYR A 440 71.38 -21.15 14.95
CA TYR A 440 72.29 -21.22 13.81
C TYR A 440 73.12 -19.95 13.76
N ILE A 441 74.43 -20.09 13.71
CA ILE A 441 75.40 -18.99 13.73
C ILE A 441 76.24 -19.10 12.48
N GLN A 442 76.13 -18.13 11.58
CA GLN A 442 77.02 -17.99 10.44
C GLN A 442 78.04 -16.88 10.71
N TRP A 443 79.30 -17.23 10.59
CA TRP A 443 80.45 -16.39 10.87
C TRP A 443 81.26 -16.17 9.60
N HIS A 444 81.58 -14.92 9.28
CA HIS A 444 82.48 -14.54 8.20
C HIS A 444 83.49 -13.52 8.71
N GLU A 445 84.77 -13.80 8.48
CA GLU A 445 85.86 -13.03 9.07
C GLU A 445 87.14 -13.16 8.24
N ASN A 446 88.05 -12.20 8.35
CA ASN A 446 89.43 -12.37 7.91
C ASN A 446 90.32 -12.80 9.07
N PHE A 447 90.78 -14.06 9.01
CA PHE A 447 91.60 -14.69 10.05
C PHE A 447 93.08 -14.63 9.70
N ARG A 448 93.89 -14.07 10.60
CA ARG A 448 95.36 -14.02 10.48
C ARG A 448 95.98 -15.06 11.42
N CYS A 449 96.91 -15.85 10.88
CA CYS A 449 97.60 -16.91 11.61
C CYS A 449 99.12 -16.86 11.41
N ILE A 450 99.88 -16.80 12.51
CA ILE A 450 101.35 -16.69 12.51
C ILE A 450 101.98 -17.83 13.31
N ASN A 451 103.00 -18.47 12.73
CA ASN A 451 103.94 -19.35 13.42
C ASN A 451 103.32 -20.51 14.25
N GLY A 452 102.33 -21.23 13.72
CA GLY A 452 101.84 -22.47 14.33
C GLY A 452 100.35 -22.73 14.16
N ASP A 453 99.78 -23.46 15.12
CA ASP A 453 98.36 -23.76 15.22
C ASP A 453 97.57 -22.59 15.79
N CYS A 454 96.83 -21.92 14.92
CA CYS A 454 95.96 -20.81 15.25
C CYS A 454 94.53 -21.30 15.39
N SER A 455 93.88 -21.09 16.53
CA SER A 455 92.52 -21.54 16.75
C SER A 455 91.73 -20.58 17.64
N ARG A 456 90.48 -20.35 17.25
CA ARG A 456 89.50 -19.53 17.95
C ARG A 456 88.23 -20.34 18.18
N GLU A 457 87.56 -20.07 19.30
CA GLU A 457 86.29 -20.69 19.67
C GLU A 457 85.21 -19.61 19.82
N LEU A 458 84.02 -19.90 19.33
CA LEU A 458 82.81 -19.11 19.50
C LEU A 458 82.09 -19.62 20.74
N ARG A 459 81.77 -18.73 21.66
CA ARG A 459 81.13 -19.04 22.93
C ARG A 459 79.88 -18.20 23.14
N ILE A 460 78.92 -18.76 23.87
CA ILE A 460 77.70 -18.07 24.29
C ILE A 460 77.74 -17.99 25.82
N ASP A 461 77.59 -16.78 26.37
CA ASP A 461 77.74 -16.47 27.79
C ASP A 461 79.07 -16.99 28.38
N GLY A 462 80.13 -16.90 27.58
CA GLY A 462 81.46 -17.39 27.94
C GLY A 462 81.62 -18.92 27.95
N GLN A 463 80.57 -19.67 27.64
CA GLN A 463 80.54 -21.13 27.63
C GLN A 463 80.71 -21.70 26.21
N SER A 464 81.44 -22.81 26.11
CA SER A 464 81.52 -23.59 24.87
C SER A 464 80.18 -24.24 24.55
N CYS A 465 79.87 -24.34 23.26
CA CYS A 465 78.72 -25.10 22.83
C CYS A 465 78.89 -26.59 23.16
N SER A 466 77.99 -27.11 23.99
CA SER A 466 78.02 -28.51 24.44
C SER A 466 77.27 -29.46 23.50
N GLU A 467 76.38 -28.95 22.64
CA GLU A 467 75.65 -29.77 21.67
C GLU A 467 75.37 -28.97 20.38
N PRO A 468 75.72 -29.50 19.19
CA PRO A 468 76.32 -30.82 18.95
C PRO A 468 77.81 -30.92 19.33
N ARG A 469 78.55 -29.80 19.30
CA ARG A 469 79.98 -29.73 19.67
C ARG A 469 80.45 -28.28 19.81
N SER A 470 81.63 -28.09 20.39
CA SER A 470 82.31 -26.79 20.40
C SER A 470 82.39 -26.18 19.00
N MET A 471 82.07 -24.88 18.95
CA MET A 471 82.10 -24.07 17.74
C MET A 471 83.49 -23.46 17.60
N TYR A 472 84.40 -24.15 16.90
CA TYR A 472 85.77 -23.68 16.72
C TYR A 472 86.15 -23.60 15.24
N PHE A 473 86.98 -22.61 14.92
CA PHE A 473 87.70 -22.53 13.65
C PHE A 473 89.19 -22.38 13.92
N GLY A 474 90.00 -22.95 13.04
CA GLY A 474 91.43 -22.90 13.17
C GLY A 474 92.14 -23.19 11.88
N HIS A 475 93.40 -22.79 11.83
CA HIS A 475 94.30 -23.01 10.72
C HIS A 475 95.66 -23.43 11.25
N HIS A 476 96.22 -24.48 10.65
CA HIS A 476 97.58 -24.91 10.93
C HIS A 476 98.53 -24.20 9.98
N ASN A 477 99.54 -23.52 10.52
CA ASN A 477 100.58 -22.86 9.75
C ASN A 477 101.96 -23.26 10.25
N THR A 478 102.96 -23.25 9.37
CA THR A 478 104.35 -23.55 9.73
C THR A 478 105.07 -22.35 10.33
N GLN A 479 106.10 -22.62 11.14
CA GLN A 479 106.94 -21.59 11.76
C GLN A 479 107.63 -20.72 10.70
N GLY A 480 107.51 -19.39 10.82
CA GLY A 480 108.01 -18.37 9.90
C GLY A 480 106.96 -17.74 8.99
N ASN A 481 105.75 -18.31 8.92
CA ASN A 481 104.69 -17.84 8.04
C ASN A 481 103.72 -16.86 8.72
N ASN A 482 103.16 -15.95 7.92
CA ASN A 482 102.12 -15.00 8.31
C ASN A 482 100.98 -15.07 7.29
N GLU A 483 99.99 -15.93 7.56
CA GLU A 483 98.90 -16.21 6.63
C GLU A 483 97.64 -15.41 6.96
N HIS A 484 96.97 -14.93 5.91
CA HIS A 484 95.78 -14.09 5.99
C HIS A 484 94.71 -14.76 5.12
N ARG A 485 93.67 -15.32 5.76
CA ARG A 485 92.65 -16.09 5.05
C ARG A 485 91.24 -15.64 5.41
N PRO A 486 90.37 -15.34 4.43
CA PRO A 486 88.95 -15.24 4.69
C PRO A 486 88.43 -16.59 5.18
N THR A 487 87.69 -16.57 6.28
CA THR A 487 87.13 -17.75 6.94
C THR A 487 85.63 -17.56 7.05
N THR A 488 84.89 -18.52 6.51
CA THR A 488 83.44 -18.62 6.68
C THR A 488 83.12 -19.93 7.36
N ALA A 489 82.33 -19.88 8.42
CA ALA A 489 81.91 -21.06 9.15
C ALA A 489 80.44 -20.94 9.60
N GLY A 490 79.69 -22.02 9.47
CA GLY A 490 78.35 -22.17 10.01
C GLY A 490 78.37 -23.12 11.18
N TYR A 491 77.77 -22.72 12.29
CA TYR A 491 77.66 -23.52 13.49
C TYR A 491 76.22 -23.61 13.92
N PHE A 492 75.90 -24.70 14.60
CA PHE A 492 74.69 -24.77 15.37
C PHE A 492 75.03 -24.93 16.84
N CYS A 493 74.18 -24.38 17.70
CA CYS A 493 74.26 -24.62 19.13
C CYS A 493 72.88 -24.73 19.76
N SER A 494 72.61 -25.87 20.40
CA SER A 494 71.39 -26.11 21.16
C SER A 494 71.61 -25.99 22.66
N LYS A 495 72.82 -26.30 23.15
CA LYS A 495 73.14 -26.31 24.58
C LYS A 495 74.48 -25.66 24.90
N VAL A 496 74.53 -24.94 26.01
CA VAL A 496 75.76 -24.51 26.68
C VAL A 496 75.81 -25.08 28.10
N ALA A 497 77.00 -25.46 28.56
CA ALA A 497 77.17 -26.13 29.87
C ALA A 497 76.21 -27.33 30.09
N GLY A 498 75.85 -28.03 29.01
CA GLY A 498 74.93 -29.19 29.04
C GLY A 498 73.45 -28.85 29.16
N GLN A 499 73.06 -27.57 29.15
CA GLN A 499 71.68 -27.11 29.28
C GLN A 499 71.21 -26.37 28.02
N PRO A 500 69.91 -26.44 27.66
CA PRO A 500 69.35 -25.61 26.60
C PRO A 500 69.64 -24.12 26.83
N ILE A 501 69.95 -23.41 25.75
CA ILE A 501 70.14 -21.95 25.81
C ILE A 501 68.78 -21.32 26.11
N ALA A 502 68.66 -20.61 27.23
CA ALA A 502 67.41 -20.01 27.69
C ALA A 502 66.90 -18.92 26.72
N ALA A 503 65.64 -18.51 26.85
CA ALA A 503 65.20 -17.25 26.25
C ALA A 503 65.75 -16.07 27.06
N GLY A 504 66.09 -14.97 26.40
CA GLY A 504 66.62 -13.76 27.01
C GLY A 504 67.85 -13.21 26.31
N ASN A 505 68.52 -12.25 26.96
CA ASN A 505 69.74 -11.64 26.42
C ASN A 505 70.94 -12.56 26.67
N HIS A 506 71.76 -12.76 25.64
CA HIS A 506 72.97 -13.56 25.66
C HIS A 506 74.16 -12.77 25.14
N GLU A 507 75.34 -13.05 25.68
CA GLU A 507 76.61 -12.61 25.14
C GLU A 507 77.11 -13.65 24.13
N PHE A 508 77.52 -13.21 22.95
CA PHE A 508 78.36 -14.00 22.07
C PHE A 508 79.78 -13.47 22.10
N ARG A 509 80.74 -14.39 22.25
CA ARG A 509 82.16 -14.06 22.36
C ARG A 509 83.02 -14.96 21.49
N VAL A 510 83.97 -14.36 20.77
CA VAL A 510 85.07 -15.10 20.12
C VAL A 510 86.28 -15.10 21.04
N VAL A 511 86.80 -16.28 21.38
CA VAL A 511 87.91 -16.45 22.31
C VAL A 511 89.12 -17.15 21.66
N HIS A 512 90.31 -16.79 22.12
CA HIS A 512 91.56 -17.45 21.77
C HIS A 512 91.68 -18.80 22.49
N VAL A 513 91.91 -19.89 21.74
CA VAL A 513 92.12 -21.24 22.31
C VAL A 513 93.40 -21.96 21.84
N GLY A 514 94.15 -21.39 20.88
CA GLY A 514 95.44 -21.90 20.39
C GLY A 514 96.67 -21.31 21.10
N GLY A 515 97.85 -21.84 20.78
CA GLY A 515 99.14 -21.38 21.33
C GLY A 515 99.94 -20.46 20.40
N ALA A 516 99.55 -20.34 19.13
CA ALA A 516 100.21 -19.50 18.12
C ALA A 516 99.57 -18.09 18.05
N ASP A 517 100.29 -17.12 17.49
CA ASP A 517 99.80 -15.74 17.37
C ASP A 517 98.73 -15.64 16.26
N ASN A 518 97.50 -15.26 16.63
CA ASN A 518 96.38 -15.17 15.70
C ASN A 518 95.39 -14.07 16.05
N TRP A 519 94.77 -13.50 15.01
CA TRP A 519 93.93 -12.30 15.06
C TRP A 519 92.68 -12.43 14.17
N VAL A 520 91.60 -11.74 14.54
CA VAL A 520 90.34 -11.61 13.78
C VAL A 520 90.11 -10.14 13.38
N GLY A 521 89.19 -9.87 12.46
CA GLY A 521 88.86 -8.49 12.04
C GLY A 521 89.90 -7.82 11.13
N TRP A 522 90.83 -8.57 10.53
CA TRP A 522 91.95 -7.99 9.78
C TRP A 522 91.51 -7.47 8.40
N ASN A 523 91.72 -6.16 8.14
CA ASN A 523 91.47 -5.48 6.85
C ASN A 523 90.03 -5.53 6.28
N THR A 524 89.01 -6.02 7.01
CA THR A 524 87.59 -6.03 6.55
C THR A 524 86.60 -5.99 7.71
N ALA A 525 85.33 -5.75 7.41
CA ALA A 525 84.23 -5.91 8.35
C ALA A 525 83.90 -7.40 8.58
N THR A 526 83.90 -7.82 9.84
CA THR A 526 83.31 -9.07 10.33
C THR A 526 81.81 -9.11 10.02
N PHE A 527 81.29 -10.25 9.56
CA PHE A 527 79.84 -10.46 9.42
C PHE A 527 79.39 -11.69 10.20
N ILE A 528 78.35 -11.49 11.01
CA ILE A 528 77.80 -12.51 11.89
C ILE A 528 76.29 -12.49 11.76
N HIS A 529 75.74 -13.66 11.47
CA HIS A 529 74.31 -13.89 11.41
C HIS A 529 73.95 -14.92 12.47
N ILE A 530 73.03 -14.59 13.36
CA ILE A 530 72.46 -15.51 14.34
C ILE A 530 70.97 -15.64 14.04
N GLU A 531 70.52 -16.87 13.89
CA GLU A 531 69.13 -17.21 13.59
C GLU A 531 68.63 -18.24 14.61
N GLU A 532 67.40 -18.05 15.08
CA GLU A 532 66.68 -19.07 15.83
C GLU A 532 65.98 -20.02 14.85
N VAL A 533 66.37 -21.29 14.89
CA VAL A 533 65.84 -22.32 14.00
C VAL A 533 65.02 -23.32 14.80
N TYR A 534 63.91 -23.78 14.21
CA TYR A 534 63.09 -24.84 14.78
C TYR A 534 63.64 -26.22 14.41
N GLY A 535 63.90 -27.05 15.42
CA GLY A 535 64.25 -28.47 15.23
C GLY A 535 65.16 -29.03 16.32
N GLU A 536 65.05 -30.33 16.56
CA GLU A 536 66.06 -31.10 17.30
C GLU A 536 67.16 -31.55 16.34
N PHE A 537 68.43 -31.50 16.78
CA PHE A 537 69.49 -32.24 16.09
C PHE A 537 69.18 -33.73 16.25
N LYS A 538 68.70 -34.36 15.17
CA LYS A 538 68.61 -35.82 15.11
C LYS A 538 69.95 -36.46 14.81
#